data_AF-A0A6A7B3M9-F1
#
_entry.id   AF-A0A6A7B3M9-F1
#
_cell.length_a   1.000
_cell.length_b   1.000
_cell.length_c   1.000
_cell.angle_alpha   90.00
_cell.angle_beta   90.00
_cell.angle_gamma   90.00
#
_symmetry.space_group_name_H-M   'P 1'
#
loop_
_entity.id
_entity.type
_entity.pdbx_description
1 polymer ?
#
loop_
_entity_poly.entity_id
_entity_poly.type
_entity_poly.pdbx_seq_one_letter_code
_entity_poly.pdbx_strand_id
1 'polypeptide(L)'
;MFQTLAIMNPTVRFDDVDILVNRNTLQKLYRFAEYKRSYTQFFVDLDMVGRAMYIGRREKNTKIQVHAGHGRNFEKMFTTEDQDLVDVDGHHPVVGYQLGGLNIMVRMEADGYYDEKELANSDDADEFFRNFLGVVGSASEAIPHSDHCHTQIITRGKLMSHNSSLELKCNHPNAESIQQIWFGRVPHTIYGRHKAGIVGTLEELHWKHDFQKWATVPQNQVSLRRLVWLLEEMRKLVVEKTNGHAVLVAMERGAPLQVFQAKQSWGALPREIIERFWEGAAKPCNRDDYFM
;
A
#
# COMPACT_ATOMS: atom_id res chain seq x y z
N MET A 1 0.53 1.82 -10.75
CA MET A 1 0.81 2.85 -9.73
C MET A 1 1.60 4.01 -10.32
N PHE A 2 2.89 3.88 -10.62
CA PHE A 2 3.71 5.00 -11.11
C PHE A 2 3.18 5.63 -12.41
N GLN A 3 2.81 4.83 -13.41
CA GLN A 3 2.17 5.33 -14.63
C GLN A 3 0.91 6.15 -14.34
N THR A 4 0.02 5.62 -13.49
CA THR A 4 -1.19 6.31 -13.03
C THR A 4 -0.87 7.64 -12.35
N LEU A 5 0.11 7.66 -11.44
CA LEU A 5 0.53 8.89 -10.74
C LEU A 5 1.13 9.92 -11.70
N ALA A 6 1.88 9.49 -12.72
CA ALA A 6 2.45 10.41 -13.70
C ALA A 6 1.39 11.17 -14.50
N ILE A 7 0.24 10.53 -14.74
CA ILE A 7 -0.88 11.10 -15.48
C ILE A 7 -1.79 11.93 -14.57
N MET A 8 -2.13 11.39 -13.39
CA MET A 8 -3.08 12.02 -12.45
C MET A 8 -2.45 13.11 -11.59
N ASN A 9 -1.14 13.07 -11.37
CA ASN A 9 -0.41 14.14 -10.71
C ASN A 9 0.94 14.36 -11.40
N PRO A 10 0.95 15.05 -12.56
CA PRO A 10 2.15 15.26 -13.36
C PRO A 10 3.29 15.95 -12.61
N THR A 11 2.98 16.73 -11.58
CA THR A 11 3.99 17.44 -10.80
C THR A 11 4.50 16.64 -9.60
N VAL A 12 3.94 15.47 -9.30
CA VAL A 12 4.35 14.71 -8.12
C VAL A 12 5.81 14.28 -8.21
N ARG A 13 6.47 14.43 -7.06
CA ARG A 13 7.87 14.11 -6.80
C ARG A 13 7.94 13.23 -5.57
N PHE A 14 8.94 12.35 -5.52
CA PHE A 14 9.14 11.38 -4.44
C PHE A 14 10.45 11.66 -3.68
N ASP A 15 11.07 12.81 -3.93
CA ASP A 15 12.32 13.27 -3.31
C ASP A 15 12.19 13.41 -1.80
N ASP A 16 11.01 13.78 -1.30
CA ASP A 16 10.70 13.93 0.11
C ASP A 16 10.05 12.68 0.73
N VAL A 17 9.99 11.55 0.02
CA VAL A 17 9.45 10.28 0.54
C VAL A 17 10.57 9.47 1.21
N ASP A 18 10.34 8.96 2.42
CA ASP A 18 11.26 8.06 3.13
C ASP A 18 11.00 6.59 2.78
N ILE A 19 9.74 6.19 2.69
CA ILE A 19 9.31 4.80 2.53
C ILE A 19 8.21 4.71 1.48
N LEU A 20 8.36 3.79 0.52
CA LEU A 20 7.31 3.40 -0.40
C LEU A 20 7.01 1.91 -0.22
N VAL A 21 5.79 1.56 0.19
CA VAL A 21 5.46 0.20 0.63
C VAL A 21 4.02 -0.18 0.31
N ASN A 22 3.74 -1.48 0.17
CA ASN A 22 2.36 -1.99 0.14
C ASN A 22 1.79 -2.14 1.55
N ARG A 23 0.52 -1.80 1.75
CA ARG A 23 -0.24 -1.91 3.03
C ARG A 23 -0.04 -3.25 3.74
N ASN A 24 -0.13 -4.35 3.00
CA ASN A 24 0.08 -5.70 3.54
C ASN A 24 1.50 -5.92 4.07
N THR A 25 2.52 -5.42 3.37
CA THR A 25 3.91 -5.51 3.82
C THR A 25 4.13 -4.70 5.08
N LEU A 26 3.58 -3.48 5.14
CA LEU A 26 3.66 -2.63 6.33
C LEU A 26 3.00 -3.31 7.54
N GLN A 27 1.85 -3.98 7.36
CA GLN A 27 1.22 -4.77 8.42
C GLN A 27 2.10 -5.94 8.88
N LYS A 28 2.77 -6.66 7.97
CA LYS A 28 3.69 -7.75 8.35
C LYS A 28 4.84 -7.22 9.21
N LEU A 29 5.41 -6.07 8.86
CA LEU A 29 6.45 -5.39 9.64
C LEU A 29 5.91 -4.91 11.00
N TYR A 30 4.69 -4.37 11.03
CA TYR A 30 4.05 -3.99 12.29
C TYR A 30 3.83 -5.20 13.21
N ARG A 31 3.34 -6.33 12.69
CA ARG A 31 3.17 -7.57 13.47
C ARG A 31 4.50 -8.06 14.06
N PHE A 32 5.59 -7.92 13.31
CA PHE A 32 6.93 -8.17 13.85
C PHE A 32 7.27 -7.21 14.99
N ALA A 33 7.01 -5.91 14.83
CA ALA A 33 7.22 -4.87 15.85
C ALA A 33 6.31 -5.01 17.10
N GLU A 34 5.17 -5.69 16.98
CA GLU A 34 4.34 -6.09 18.12
C GLU A 34 4.97 -7.17 19.00
N TYR A 35 6.10 -7.77 18.58
CA TYR A 35 6.66 -9.00 19.17
C TYR A 35 5.63 -10.14 19.26
N LYS A 36 4.55 -10.06 18.48
CA LYS A 36 3.66 -11.20 18.33
C LYS A 36 4.49 -12.26 17.65
N ARG A 37 4.72 -13.36 18.37
CA ARG A 37 5.43 -14.53 17.89
C ARG A 37 4.59 -15.25 16.83
N SER A 38 3.87 -14.58 15.94
CA SER A 38 2.95 -15.17 14.98
C SER A 38 2.84 -14.31 13.73
N TYR A 39 3.92 -14.26 12.97
CA TYR A 39 3.90 -13.72 11.62
C TYR A 39 4.12 -14.87 10.63
N THR A 40 3.41 -14.82 9.50
CA THR A 40 3.66 -15.72 8.36
C THR A 40 5.01 -15.39 7.76
N GLN A 41 5.72 -16.39 7.23
CA GLN A 41 6.96 -16.16 6.49
C GLN A 41 6.76 -15.15 5.35
N PHE A 42 7.71 -14.24 5.18
CA PHE A 42 7.68 -13.31 4.07
C PHE A 42 9.08 -12.88 3.65
N PHE A 43 9.17 -12.49 2.39
CA PHE A 43 10.38 -12.02 1.74
C PHE A 43 10.02 -10.75 0.98
N VAL A 44 10.82 -9.70 1.14
CA VAL A 44 10.63 -8.44 0.41
C VAL A 44 11.98 -7.93 -0.07
N ASP A 45 11.97 -7.32 -1.25
CA ASP A 45 13.13 -6.59 -1.76
C ASP A 45 13.13 -5.19 -1.10
N LEU A 46 14.32 -4.73 -0.71
CA LEU A 46 14.57 -3.41 -0.15
C LEU A 46 15.50 -2.67 -1.11
N ASP A 47 15.03 -1.57 -1.68
CA ASP A 47 15.76 -0.82 -2.69
C ASP A 47 15.76 0.65 -2.36
N MET A 48 16.96 1.23 -2.25
CA MET A 48 17.13 2.67 -2.05
C MET A 48 17.09 3.39 -3.39
N VAL A 49 16.21 4.39 -3.49
CA VAL A 49 16.14 5.33 -4.61
C VAL A 49 16.22 6.74 -4.03
N GLY A 50 17.36 7.40 -4.21
CA GLY A 50 17.67 8.63 -3.48
C GLY A 50 17.59 8.35 -1.97
N ARG A 51 16.72 9.09 -1.26
CA ARG A 51 16.46 8.87 0.17
C ARG A 51 15.35 7.86 0.47
N ALA A 52 14.52 7.52 -0.52
CA ALA A 52 13.37 6.66 -0.36
C ALA A 52 13.80 5.19 -0.35
N MET A 53 13.29 4.39 0.58
CA MET A 53 13.36 2.94 0.51
C MET A 53 12.05 2.39 -0.07
N TYR A 54 12.15 1.80 -1.25
CA TYR A 54 11.10 0.99 -1.84
C TYR A 54 11.12 -0.41 -1.23
N ILE A 55 9.98 -0.87 -0.74
CA ILE A 55 9.82 -2.21 -0.17
C ILE A 55 8.96 -3.04 -1.13
N GLY A 56 9.64 -3.73 -2.05
CA GLY A 56 9.07 -4.53 -3.12
C GLY A 56 8.58 -5.90 -2.64
N ARG A 57 7.43 -6.34 -3.18
CA ARG A 57 6.89 -7.68 -2.90
C ARG A 57 7.67 -8.72 -3.71
N ARG A 58 8.31 -9.67 -3.04
CA ARG A 58 8.92 -10.84 -3.67
C ARG A 58 8.05 -12.07 -3.44
N GLU A 59 7.20 -12.40 -4.41
CA GLU A 59 6.38 -13.63 -4.34
C GLU A 59 6.68 -14.60 -5.47
N LYS A 60 6.81 -15.88 -5.10
CA LYS A 60 7.24 -16.94 -6.01
C LYS A 60 6.18 -17.39 -7.02
N ASN A 61 4.90 -17.10 -6.80
CA ASN A 61 3.80 -17.49 -7.69
C ASN A 61 2.51 -16.80 -7.24
N THR A 62 1.94 -15.92 -8.06
CA THR A 62 0.52 -15.51 -7.99
C THR A 62 -0.38 -16.58 -8.59
N LYS A 63 -0.15 -17.85 -8.26
CA LYS A 63 -1.22 -18.84 -8.45
C LYS A 63 -2.30 -18.40 -7.49
N ILE A 64 -3.40 -17.89 -8.05
CA ILE A 64 -4.64 -17.52 -7.39
C ILE A 64 -4.92 -18.64 -6.38
N GLN A 65 -4.52 -18.42 -5.12
CA GLN A 65 -5.07 -19.21 -4.04
C GLN A 65 -6.51 -18.78 -4.05
N VAL A 66 -7.37 -19.62 -4.61
CA VAL A 66 -8.80 -19.52 -4.46
C VAL A 66 -9.01 -19.62 -2.95
N HIS A 67 -9.02 -18.47 -2.27
CA HIS A 67 -9.36 -18.43 -0.87
C HIS A 67 -10.76 -19.02 -0.79
N ALA A 68 -10.88 -20.20 -0.18
CA ALA A 68 -12.14 -20.88 0.09
C ALA A 68 -12.89 -20.10 1.19
N GLY A 69 -13.27 -18.87 0.88
CA GLY A 69 -13.87 -17.92 1.81
C GLY A 69 -15.00 -17.14 1.15
N HIS A 70 -15.92 -16.66 1.99
CA HIS A 70 -17.08 -15.90 1.53
C HIS A 70 -16.77 -14.45 1.11
N GLY A 71 -15.52 -13.98 1.30
CA GLY A 71 -15.09 -12.60 1.03
C GLY A 71 -15.42 -12.11 -0.38
N ARG A 72 -14.90 -12.79 -1.41
CA ARG A 72 -15.13 -12.37 -2.79
C ARG A 72 -16.60 -12.41 -3.21
N ASN A 73 -17.37 -13.36 -2.67
CA ASN A 73 -18.81 -13.43 -2.94
C ASN A 73 -19.56 -12.34 -2.19
N PHE A 74 -19.10 -11.97 -1.00
CA PHE A 74 -19.66 -10.87 -0.22
C PHE A 74 -19.41 -9.54 -0.92
N GLU A 75 -18.17 -9.28 -1.37
CA GLU A 75 -17.84 -8.11 -2.20
C GLU A 75 -18.81 -8.01 -3.38
N LYS A 76 -18.89 -9.05 -4.22
CA LYS A 76 -19.79 -9.09 -5.38
C LYS A 76 -21.28 -8.90 -5.05
N MET A 77 -21.71 -9.28 -3.86
CA MET A 77 -23.13 -9.19 -3.46
C MET A 77 -23.48 -7.81 -2.90
N PHE A 78 -22.49 -7.07 -2.38
CA PHE A 78 -22.68 -5.79 -1.71
C PHE A 78 -22.02 -4.61 -2.42
N THR A 79 -21.45 -4.82 -3.61
CA THR A 79 -20.98 -3.75 -4.50
C THR A 79 -21.68 -3.82 -5.86
N THR A 80 -21.66 -2.69 -6.56
CA THR A 80 -22.02 -2.58 -7.97
C THR A 80 -20.85 -1.97 -8.72
N GLU A 81 -20.63 -2.41 -9.96
CA GLU A 81 -19.59 -1.84 -10.83
C GLU A 81 -20.15 -0.64 -11.60
N ASP A 82 -19.33 0.40 -11.75
CA ASP A 82 -19.62 1.50 -12.66
C ASP A 82 -19.61 0.98 -14.11
N GLN A 83 -20.53 1.49 -14.93
CA GLN A 83 -20.74 0.99 -16.30
C GLN A 83 -19.48 1.06 -17.18
N ASP A 84 -18.57 1.98 -16.90
CA ASP A 84 -17.31 2.17 -17.64
C ASP A 84 -16.09 1.47 -16.99
N LEU A 85 -16.30 0.73 -15.89
CA LEU A 85 -15.25 0.03 -15.13
C LEU A 85 -15.54 -1.48 -14.92
N VAL A 86 -16.46 -2.07 -15.69
CA VAL A 86 -16.89 -3.48 -15.58
C VAL A 86 -15.76 -4.50 -15.81
N ASP A 87 -14.65 -4.09 -16.45
CA ASP A 87 -13.48 -4.91 -16.72
C ASP A 87 -12.30 -4.68 -15.75
N VAL A 88 -12.52 -3.94 -14.65
CA VAL A 88 -11.47 -3.60 -13.68
C VAL A 88 -11.35 -4.69 -12.61
N ASP A 89 -10.15 -5.26 -12.47
CA ASP A 89 -9.86 -6.30 -11.47
C ASP A 89 -9.70 -5.78 -10.03
N GLY A 90 -9.46 -4.48 -9.85
CA GLY A 90 -9.32 -3.88 -8.52
C GLY A 90 -8.85 -2.42 -8.55
N HIS A 91 -9.13 -1.70 -7.46
CA HIS A 91 -8.71 -0.31 -7.28
C HIS A 91 -7.52 -0.22 -6.33
N HIS A 92 -6.42 0.39 -6.79
CA HIS A 92 -5.16 0.45 -6.03
C HIS A 92 -4.68 1.87 -5.72
N PRO A 93 -5.28 2.55 -4.74
CA PRO A 93 -4.88 3.89 -4.38
C PRO A 93 -3.52 3.90 -3.66
N VAL A 94 -2.89 5.07 -3.66
CA VAL A 94 -1.67 5.37 -2.90
C VAL A 94 -1.98 6.51 -1.95
N VAL A 95 -1.76 6.28 -0.66
CA VAL A 95 -1.95 7.28 0.38
C VAL A 95 -0.61 7.69 0.95
N GLY A 96 -0.38 9.00 1.05
CA GLY A 96 0.80 9.57 1.67
C GLY A 96 0.46 10.15 3.04
N TYR A 97 1.25 9.82 4.06
CA TYR A 97 1.11 10.37 5.41
C TYR A 97 2.43 10.31 6.19
N GLN A 98 2.50 10.97 7.34
CA GLN A 98 3.64 10.89 8.24
C GLN A 98 3.47 9.77 9.28
N LEU A 99 4.53 9.01 9.52
CA LEU A 99 4.61 7.98 10.55
C LEU A 99 5.90 8.16 11.36
N GLY A 100 5.79 8.72 12.56
CA GLY A 100 6.94 8.93 13.45
C GLY A 100 8.06 9.78 12.84
N GLY A 101 7.71 10.78 12.03
CA GLY A 101 8.67 11.64 11.32
C GLY A 101 9.07 11.13 9.93
N LEU A 102 8.72 9.90 9.56
CA LEU A 102 8.94 9.38 8.21
C LEU A 102 7.77 9.76 7.29
N ASN A 103 8.08 10.32 6.12
CA ASN A 103 7.12 10.49 5.04
C ASN A 103 6.93 9.15 4.33
N ILE A 104 5.77 8.54 4.48
CA ILE A 104 5.48 7.20 3.95
C ILE A 104 4.37 7.26 2.88
N MET A 105 4.62 6.58 1.78
CA MET A 105 3.65 6.30 0.71
C MET A 105 3.22 4.83 0.79
N VAL A 106 1.92 4.61 1.01
CA VAL A 106 1.33 3.28 1.13
C VAL A 106 0.43 3.00 -0.05
N ARG A 107 0.80 2.03 -0.89
CA ARG A 107 -0.11 1.45 -1.88
C ARG A 107 -1.02 0.43 -1.21
N MET A 108 -2.30 0.47 -1.52
CA MET A 108 -3.27 -0.47 -1.01
C MET A 108 -4.25 -0.92 -2.10
N GLU A 109 -5.17 -1.80 -1.74
CA GLU A 109 -6.31 -2.20 -2.56
C GLU A 109 -7.55 -1.83 -1.77
N ALA A 110 -8.51 -1.17 -2.41
CA ALA A 110 -9.78 -0.79 -1.83
C ALA A 110 -10.89 -1.66 -2.42
N ASP A 111 -11.83 -2.08 -1.58
CA ASP A 111 -12.89 -3.01 -1.99
C ASP A 111 -14.07 -2.29 -2.67
N GLY A 112 -14.19 -0.98 -2.43
CA GLY A 112 -15.19 -0.12 -3.08
C GLY A 112 -15.12 1.33 -2.60
N TYR A 113 -16.14 2.11 -2.94
CA TYR A 113 -16.33 3.48 -2.46
C TYR A 113 -17.81 3.84 -2.33
N TYR A 114 -18.11 4.88 -1.55
CA TYR A 114 -19.41 5.56 -1.55
C TYR A 114 -19.48 6.65 -2.62
N ASP A 115 -20.67 6.89 -3.19
CA ASP A 115 -20.86 8.06 -4.07
C ASP A 115 -20.70 9.34 -3.22
N GLU A 116 -19.99 10.33 -3.75
CA GLU A 116 -19.76 11.62 -3.09
C GLU A 116 -21.07 12.33 -2.71
N LYS A 117 -22.16 12.07 -3.44
CA LYS A 117 -23.50 12.57 -3.09
C LYS A 117 -24.04 11.98 -1.79
N GLU A 118 -23.66 10.74 -1.46
CA GLU A 118 -24.03 10.09 -0.21
C GLU A 118 -23.19 10.63 0.97
N LEU A 119 -21.95 11.05 0.69
CA LEU A 119 -21.03 11.65 1.67
C LEU A 119 -21.25 13.15 1.91
N ALA A 120 -21.88 13.87 0.96
CA ALA A 120 -22.14 15.31 1.04
C ALA A 120 -23.07 15.73 2.20
N ASN A 121 -23.72 14.76 2.87
CA ASN A 121 -24.48 14.98 4.11
C ASN A 121 -23.62 14.85 5.39
N SER A 122 -22.32 14.55 5.26
CA SER A 122 -21.37 14.51 6.36
C SER A 122 -20.41 15.69 6.25
N ASP A 123 -20.44 16.59 7.23
CA ASP A 123 -19.77 17.90 7.25
C ASP A 123 -18.24 17.84 7.38
N ASP A 124 -17.61 16.73 6.97
CA ASP A 124 -16.45 16.21 7.71
C ASP A 124 -15.25 15.87 6.82
N ALA A 125 -14.78 16.84 6.05
CA ALA A 125 -13.51 16.78 5.33
C ALA A 125 -12.32 16.87 6.32
N ASP A 126 -12.05 15.77 7.04
CA ASP A 126 -10.94 15.67 7.98
C ASP A 126 -9.59 15.87 7.30
N GLU A 127 -8.71 16.65 7.95
CA GLU A 127 -7.31 16.78 7.56
C GLU A 127 -6.57 15.43 7.62
N PHE A 128 -6.97 14.53 8.53
CA PHE A 128 -6.36 13.21 8.71
C PHE A 128 -6.44 12.31 7.46
N PHE A 129 -7.51 12.46 6.66
CA PHE A 129 -7.71 11.69 5.44
C PHE A 129 -7.36 12.48 4.18
N ARG A 130 -6.85 13.71 4.31
CA ARG A 130 -6.32 14.44 3.15
C ARG A 130 -5.12 13.69 2.62
N ASN A 131 -5.30 13.10 1.44
CA ASN A 131 -4.21 12.53 0.67
C ASN A 131 -3.14 13.59 0.44
N PHE A 132 -1.90 13.31 0.83
CA PHE A 132 -0.76 14.11 0.40
C PHE A 132 -0.61 14.12 -1.14
N LEU A 133 -1.18 13.12 -1.81
CA LEU A 133 -1.20 12.94 -3.26
C LEU A 133 -2.52 13.40 -3.90
N GLY A 134 -2.91 14.65 -3.68
CA GLY A 134 -4.02 15.25 -4.44
C GLY A 134 -3.75 15.21 -5.95
N VAL A 135 -4.80 15.15 -6.76
CA VAL A 135 -4.70 15.30 -8.22
C VAL A 135 -4.39 16.77 -8.52
N VAL A 136 -3.27 17.03 -9.19
CA VAL A 136 -2.83 18.38 -9.54
C VAL A 136 -2.50 18.42 -11.03
N GLY A 137 -3.46 18.83 -11.86
CA GLY A 137 -3.19 19.19 -13.26
C GLY A 137 -4.07 18.49 -14.29
N SER A 138 -3.91 18.94 -15.55
CA SER A 138 -4.44 18.26 -16.74
C SER A 138 -3.58 17.02 -17.02
N ALA A 139 -4.22 15.94 -17.49
CA ALA A 139 -3.56 14.67 -17.76
C ALA A 139 -2.27 14.85 -18.60
N SER A 140 -1.15 14.33 -18.09
CA SER A 140 0.14 14.29 -18.80
C SER A 140 0.29 12.98 -19.59
N GLU A 141 1.31 12.89 -20.44
CA GLU A 141 1.66 11.66 -21.15
C GLU A 141 2.17 10.57 -20.20
N ALA A 142 1.92 9.31 -20.58
CA ALA A 142 2.45 8.14 -19.89
C ALA A 142 3.99 8.13 -19.94
N ILE A 143 4.63 7.51 -18.94
CA ILE A 143 6.08 7.39 -18.91
C ILE A 143 6.49 6.42 -20.04
N PRO A 144 7.30 6.85 -21.02
CA PRO A 144 7.77 5.96 -22.07
C PRO A 144 8.67 4.88 -21.46
N HIS A 145 8.49 3.62 -21.84
CA HIS A 145 9.34 2.50 -21.42
C HIS A 145 10.19 2.07 -22.61
N SER A 146 11.48 1.79 -22.40
CA SER A 146 12.37 1.32 -23.47
C SER A 146 12.12 -0.14 -23.87
N ASP A 147 11.28 -0.84 -23.12
CA ASP A 147 11.23 -2.29 -23.07
C ASP A 147 9.81 -2.85 -23.35
N HIS A 148 9.71 -4.12 -23.77
CA HIS A 148 8.49 -4.75 -24.34
C HIS A 148 7.31 -4.93 -23.35
N CYS A 149 7.46 -4.53 -22.09
CA CYS A 149 6.42 -4.62 -21.06
C CYS A 149 5.57 -3.34 -21.02
N HIS A 150 4.74 -3.15 -22.05
CA HIS A 150 3.87 -1.99 -22.13
C HIS A 150 2.71 -2.10 -21.11
N THR A 151 2.81 -1.38 -19.99
CA THR A 151 1.61 -1.04 -19.21
C THR A 151 0.83 0.00 -20.00
N GLN A 152 -0.28 -0.40 -20.61
CA GLN A 152 -1.18 0.53 -21.28
C GLN A 152 -2.03 1.26 -20.26
N ILE A 153 -2.15 2.59 -20.40
CA ILE A 153 -3.04 3.39 -19.58
C ILE A 153 -4.30 3.74 -20.35
N ILE A 154 -5.45 3.46 -19.74
CA ILE A 154 -6.77 3.80 -20.23
C ILE A 154 -7.38 4.75 -19.21
N THR A 155 -7.59 6.00 -19.59
CA THR A 155 -8.22 7.01 -18.72
C THR A 155 -9.74 6.89 -18.83
N ARG A 156 -10.36 6.26 -17.82
CA ARG A 156 -11.82 6.05 -17.67
C ARG A 156 -12.22 6.15 -16.20
N GLY A 157 -13.52 6.16 -15.92
CA GLY A 157 -14.07 6.31 -14.58
C GLY A 157 -14.09 7.75 -14.10
N LYS A 158 -14.57 7.92 -12.88
CA LYS A 158 -14.55 9.19 -12.15
C LYS A 158 -13.44 9.15 -11.10
N LEU A 159 -12.77 10.29 -10.91
CA LEU A 159 -11.91 10.48 -9.75
C LEU A 159 -12.77 10.51 -8.48
N MET A 160 -12.52 9.57 -7.58
CA MET A 160 -13.17 9.50 -6.28
C MET A 160 -12.20 9.93 -5.17
N SER A 161 -12.70 10.70 -4.20
CA SER A 161 -11.94 11.03 -3.00
C SER A 161 -11.56 9.76 -2.22
N HIS A 162 -10.34 9.69 -1.67
CA HIS A 162 -9.98 8.58 -0.78
C HIS A 162 -10.84 8.54 0.48
N ASN A 163 -11.45 9.67 0.86
CA ASN A 163 -12.42 9.73 1.95
C ASN A 163 -13.67 8.90 1.69
N SER A 164 -13.97 8.55 0.44
CA SER A 164 -15.10 7.67 0.12
C SER A 164 -14.74 6.19 0.08
N SER A 165 -13.46 5.83 0.24
CA SER A 165 -13.02 4.45 0.15
C SER A 165 -13.60 3.58 1.26
N LEU A 166 -13.91 2.33 0.92
CA LEU A 166 -14.49 1.36 1.83
C LEU A 166 -13.74 0.01 1.78
N GLU A 167 -13.75 -0.67 2.91
CA GLU A 167 -13.30 -2.06 3.04
C GLU A 167 -14.51 -2.96 3.41
N LEU A 168 -14.58 -4.15 2.82
CA LEU A 168 -15.63 -5.14 3.04
C LEU A 168 -15.09 -6.34 3.81
N LYS A 169 -15.79 -6.73 4.87
CA LYS A 169 -15.37 -7.88 5.69
C LYS A 169 -16.55 -8.77 6.08
N CYS A 170 -16.37 -10.08 5.94
CA CYS A 170 -17.39 -11.08 6.27
C CYS A 170 -17.42 -11.53 7.75
N ASN A 171 -16.56 -10.98 8.60
CA ASN A 171 -16.41 -11.41 10.00
C ASN A 171 -16.36 -10.20 10.91
N HIS A 172 -16.64 -10.36 12.21
CA HIS A 172 -16.61 -9.25 13.16
C HIS A 172 -15.30 -8.43 13.12
N PRO A 173 -15.39 -7.11 13.41
CA PRO A 173 -14.22 -6.28 13.62
C PRO A 173 -13.28 -6.94 14.64
N ASN A 174 -12.00 -7.00 14.30
CA ASN A 174 -10.97 -7.48 15.21
C ASN A 174 -9.76 -6.56 15.18
N ALA A 175 -8.81 -6.78 16.09
CA ALA A 175 -7.61 -5.97 16.20
C ALA A 175 -6.79 -5.93 14.88
N GLU A 176 -6.80 -7.01 14.10
CA GLU A 176 -6.12 -7.03 12.80
C GLU A 176 -6.83 -6.17 11.76
N SER A 177 -8.16 -6.10 11.81
CA SER A 177 -8.96 -5.31 10.89
C SER A 177 -8.76 -3.82 11.12
N ILE A 178 -8.75 -3.35 12.38
CA ILE A 178 -8.47 -1.94 12.65
C ILE A 178 -7.02 -1.55 12.29
N GLN A 179 -6.03 -2.42 12.52
CA GLN A 179 -4.66 -2.22 12.05
C GLN A 179 -4.61 -2.04 10.53
N GLN A 180 -5.30 -2.94 9.84
CA GLN A 180 -5.35 -2.98 8.40
C GLN A 180 -5.94 -1.68 7.82
N ILE A 181 -7.04 -1.23 8.40
CA ILE A 181 -7.77 -0.02 8.01
C ILE A 181 -6.96 1.24 8.37
N TRP A 182 -6.29 1.27 9.52
CA TRP A 182 -5.45 2.40 9.96
C TRP A 182 -4.24 2.65 9.05
N PHE A 183 -3.55 1.59 8.61
CA PHE A 183 -2.42 1.72 7.68
C PHE A 183 -2.87 2.09 6.26
N GLY A 184 -4.08 1.70 5.85
CA GLY A 184 -4.66 2.10 4.56
C GLY A 184 -5.35 3.46 4.60
N ARG A 185 -5.56 4.04 5.79
CA ARG A 185 -6.37 5.24 6.02
C ARG A 185 -7.76 5.12 5.39
N VAL A 186 -8.38 3.94 5.47
CA VAL A 186 -9.73 3.72 4.93
C VAL A 186 -10.76 4.21 5.94
N PRO A 187 -11.61 5.18 5.61
CA PRO A 187 -12.57 5.71 6.58
C PRO A 187 -13.73 4.75 6.84
N HIS A 188 -14.19 4.03 5.82
CA HIS A 188 -15.41 3.22 5.92
C HIS A 188 -15.10 1.72 5.94
N THR A 189 -15.88 0.96 6.70
CA THR A 189 -15.86 -0.50 6.61
C THR A 189 -17.26 -1.05 6.82
N ILE A 190 -17.65 -1.99 5.96
CA ILE A 190 -18.91 -2.73 6.11
C ILE A 190 -18.58 -4.17 6.51
N TYR A 191 -19.17 -4.57 7.63
CA TYR A 191 -19.06 -5.90 8.19
C TYR A 191 -20.34 -6.69 7.96
N GLY A 192 -20.27 -7.73 7.13
CA GLY A 192 -21.38 -8.67 6.96
C GLY A 192 -21.22 -9.88 7.83
N ARG A 193 -22.05 -10.02 8.86
CA ARG A 193 -22.05 -11.23 9.70
C ARG A 193 -22.75 -12.35 8.95
N HIS A 194 -22.04 -13.44 8.72
CA HIS A 194 -22.64 -14.64 8.13
C HIS A 194 -22.68 -15.82 9.10
N LYS A 195 -23.69 -16.67 8.92
CA LYS A 195 -23.78 -18.00 9.52
C LYS A 195 -24.04 -18.99 8.39
N ALA A 196 -23.11 -19.95 8.21
CA ALA A 196 -23.17 -20.94 7.13
C ALA A 196 -23.36 -20.31 5.72
N GLY A 197 -22.66 -19.20 5.44
CA GLY A 197 -22.72 -18.50 4.16
C GLY A 197 -23.90 -17.54 3.97
N ILE A 198 -24.86 -17.50 4.89
CA ILE A 198 -25.99 -16.56 4.85
C ILE A 198 -25.64 -15.32 5.67
N VAL A 199 -25.58 -14.16 5.02
CA VAL A 199 -25.35 -12.87 5.70
C VAL A 199 -26.66 -12.42 6.34
N GLY A 200 -26.67 -12.30 7.67
CA GLY A 200 -27.87 -11.94 8.43
C GLY A 200 -27.91 -10.48 8.86
N THR A 201 -26.75 -9.85 9.05
CA THR A 201 -26.66 -8.43 9.45
C THR A 201 -25.47 -7.76 8.78
N LEU A 202 -25.68 -6.50 8.38
CA LEU A 202 -24.61 -5.58 8.00
C LEU A 202 -24.37 -4.61 9.14
N GLU A 203 -23.10 -4.27 9.36
CA GLU A 203 -22.67 -3.28 10.33
C GLU A 203 -21.66 -2.36 9.64
N GLU A 204 -22.05 -1.11 9.47
CA GLU A 204 -21.19 -0.08 8.90
C GLU A 204 -20.47 0.66 10.03
N LEU A 205 -19.15 0.80 9.89
CA LEU A 205 -18.30 1.54 10.81
C LEU A 205 -17.56 2.65 10.07
N HIS A 206 -17.54 3.84 10.69
CA HIS A 206 -16.74 4.97 10.25
C HIS A 206 -15.61 5.22 11.26
N TRP A 207 -14.37 5.04 10.83
CA TRP A 207 -13.20 4.92 11.72
C TRP A 207 -12.53 6.25 12.11
N LYS A 208 -13.05 7.38 11.63
CA LYS A 208 -12.43 8.71 11.79
C LYS A 208 -11.99 9.01 13.23
N HIS A 209 -12.89 8.88 14.20
CA HIS A 209 -12.56 9.13 15.61
C HIS A 209 -11.78 7.99 16.29
N ASP A 210 -11.83 6.79 15.71
CA ASP A 210 -11.25 5.58 16.32
C ASP A 210 -9.80 5.36 15.93
N PHE A 211 -9.33 5.99 14.85
CA PHE A 211 -7.92 5.94 14.45
C PHE A 211 -6.99 6.62 15.45
N GLN A 212 -7.35 7.82 15.94
CA GLN A 212 -6.57 8.50 16.96
C GLN A 212 -6.60 7.72 18.28
N LYS A 213 -7.77 7.20 18.66
CA LYS A 213 -7.90 6.34 19.85
C LYS A 213 -7.02 5.10 19.73
N TRP A 214 -7.09 4.38 18.62
CA TRP A 214 -6.29 3.18 18.39
C TRP A 214 -4.79 3.47 18.44
N ALA A 215 -4.33 4.55 17.79
CA ALA A 215 -2.91 4.91 17.76
C ALA A 215 -2.38 5.35 19.13
N THR A 216 -3.23 5.92 19.99
CA THR A 216 -2.82 6.42 21.31
C THR A 216 -2.91 5.38 22.42
N VAL A 217 -3.54 4.23 22.19
CA VAL A 217 -3.49 3.09 23.13
C VAL A 217 -2.03 2.72 23.40
N PRO A 218 -1.59 2.62 24.68
CA PRO A 218 -0.17 2.44 25.02
C PRO A 218 0.52 1.29 24.28
N GLN A 219 -0.14 0.15 24.15
CA GLN A 219 0.41 -1.02 23.47
C GLN A 219 0.65 -0.76 21.98
N ASN A 220 -0.32 -0.17 21.28
CA ASN A 220 -0.19 0.16 19.86
C ASN A 220 0.87 1.23 19.65
N GLN A 221 0.90 2.25 20.50
CA GLN A 221 1.89 3.32 20.39
C GLN A 221 3.33 2.83 20.60
N VAL A 222 3.54 1.86 21.50
CA VAL A 222 4.83 1.18 21.64
C VAL A 222 5.20 0.43 20.35
N SER A 223 4.26 -0.32 19.78
CA SER A 223 4.48 -1.05 18.52
C SER A 223 4.71 -0.14 17.32
N LEU A 224 4.01 0.99 17.22
CA LEU A 224 4.20 1.99 16.17
C LEU A 224 5.60 2.62 16.27
N ARG A 225 6.06 2.97 17.47
CA ARG A 225 7.44 3.47 17.66
C ARG A 225 8.50 2.43 17.28
N ARG A 226 8.27 1.16 17.60
CA ARG A 226 9.16 0.07 17.18
C ARG A 226 9.15 -0.13 15.67
N LEU A 227 7.99 0.01 15.02
CA LEU A 227 7.89 -0.04 13.57
C LEU A 227 8.68 1.11 12.92
N VAL A 228 8.56 2.33 13.44
CA VAL A 228 9.34 3.48 12.96
C VAL A 228 10.84 3.20 13.08
N TRP A 229 11.29 2.78 14.26
CA TRP A 229 12.69 2.40 14.48
C TRP A 229 13.15 1.30 13.52
N LEU A 230 12.33 0.26 13.29
CA LEU A 230 12.64 -0.82 12.37
C LEU A 230 12.81 -0.32 10.93
N LEU A 231 11.92 0.58 10.48
CA LEU A 231 12.00 1.16 9.13
C LEU A 231 13.27 2.01 8.97
N GLU A 232 13.62 2.81 9.98
CA GLU A 232 14.87 3.59 10.00
C GLU A 232 16.11 2.69 9.99
N GLU A 233 16.13 1.67 10.83
CA GLU A 233 17.25 0.74 10.93
C GLU A 233 17.43 -0.05 9.63
N MET A 234 16.34 -0.50 9.01
CA MET A 234 16.39 -1.14 7.69
C MET A 234 17.01 -0.22 6.63
N ARG A 235 16.58 1.06 6.56
CA ARG A 235 17.17 2.03 5.61
C ARG A 235 18.66 2.18 5.82
N LYS A 236 19.07 2.38 7.07
CA LYS A 236 20.48 2.52 7.45
C LYS A 236 21.28 1.29 7.04
N LEU A 237 20.82 0.09 7.39
CA LEU A 237 21.48 -1.17 7.05
C LEU A 237 21.62 -1.36 5.53
N VAL A 238 20.57 -1.05 4.77
CA VAL A 238 20.59 -1.21 3.32
C VAL A 238 21.64 -0.28 2.67
N VAL A 239 21.71 0.97 3.10
CA VAL A 239 22.72 1.94 2.64
C VAL A 239 24.13 1.50 3.05
N GLU A 240 24.36 1.21 4.33
CA GLU A 240 25.70 0.98 4.88
C GLU A 240 26.30 -0.38 4.50
N LYS A 241 25.45 -1.41 4.32
CA LYS A 241 25.91 -2.80 4.23
C LYS A 241 25.62 -3.47 2.90
N THR A 242 24.72 -2.92 2.09
CA THR A 242 24.23 -3.63 0.89
C THR A 242 24.29 -2.81 -0.40
N ASN A 243 24.93 -1.65 -0.36
CA ASN A 243 25.03 -0.72 -1.51
C ASN A 243 23.65 -0.35 -2.08
N GLY A 244 22.67 -0.15 -1.19
CA GLY A 244 21.33 0.28 -1.58
C GLY A 244 20.34 -0.84 -1.96
N HIS A 245 20.76 -2.11 -2.00
CA HIS A 245 19.89 -3.22 -2.42
C HIS A 245 20.01 -4.45 -1.51
N ALA A 246 18.90 -4.84 -0.88
CA ALA A 246 18.86 -6.00 -0.01
C ALA A 246 17.56 -6.81 -0.16
N VAL A 247 17.58 -8.02 0.40
CA VAL A 247 16.39 -8.83 0.61
C VAL A 247 16.18 -8.97 2.12
N LEU A 248 15.02 -8.54 2.60
CA LEU A 248 14.57 -8.78 3.95
C LEU A 248 13.85 -10.13 4.01
N VAL A 249 14.24 -10.95 4.97
CA VAL A 249 13.78 -12.32 5.11
C VAL A 249 13.24 -12.56 6.52
N ALA A 250 12.03 -13.09 6.58
CA ALA A 250 11.37 -13.53 7.79
C ALA A 250 11.09 -15.05 7.67
N MET A 251 12.00 -15.89 8.17
CA MET A 251 11.97 -17.36 7.98
C MET A 251 11.14 -18.10 9.02
N GLU A 252 11.19 -17.70 10.28
CA GLU A 252 10.66 -18.54 11.36
C GLU A 252 9.94 -17.72 12.42
N ARG A 253 8.94 -18.34 13.02
CA ARG A 253 8.09 -17.73 14.02
C ARG A 253 8.92 -17.35 15.25
N GLY A 254 9.14 -16.05 15.45
CA GLY A 254 9.92 -15.52 16.57
C GLY A 254 11.43 -15.41 16.30
N ALA A 255 11.89 -15.76 15.09
CA ALA A 255 13.25 -15.48 14.67
C ALA A 255 13.44 -13.97 14.39
N PRO A 256 14.70 -13.48 14.42
CA PRO A 256 15.00 -12.12 13.95
C PRO A 256 14.71 -12.00 12.45
N LEU A 257 14.40 -10.77 12.02
CA LEU A 257 14.47 -10.43 10.60
C LEU A 257 15.92 -10.47 10.14
N GLN A 258 16.16 -11.04 8.97
CA GLN A 258 17.49 -11.15 8.37
C GLN A 258 17.54 -10.29 7.11
N VAL A 259 18.62 -9.53 6.95
CA VAL A 259 18.88 -8.70 5.77
C VAL A 259 20.03 -9.33 5.00
N PHE A 260 19.79 -9.68 3.75
CA PHE A 260 20.78 -10.27 2.86
C PHE A 260 21.10 -9.31 1.72
N GLN A 261 22.38 -9.11 1.44
CA GLN A 261 22.78 -8.37 0.24
C GLN A 261 22.38 -9.16 -1.02
N ALA A 262 21.76 -8.49 -1.98
CA ALA A 262 21.41 -9.12 -3.25
C ALA A 262 22.68 -9.41 -4.08
N LYS A 263 22.78 -10.61 -4.66
CA LYS A 263 23.93 -10.99 -5.52
C LYS A 263 23.96 -10.24 -6.85
N GLN A 264 22.81 -9.80 -7.34
CA GLN A 264 22.65 -8.97 -8.53
C GLN A 264 21.79 -7.78 -8.12
N SER A 265 22.28 -6.57 -8.36
CA SER A 265 21.58 -5.32 -8.05
C SER A 265 20.82 -4.84 -9.30
N TRP A 266 19.67 -5.44 -9.54
CA TRP A 266 18.66 -4.82 -10.38
C TRP A 266 17.84 -3.94 -9.46
N GLY A 267 17.95 -2.62 -9.58
CA GLY A 267 17.10 -1.73 -8.80
C GLY A 267 15.64 -2.10 -9.04
N ALA A 268 14.83 -2.17 -7.98
CA ALA A 268 13.45 -2.64 -8.11
C ALA A 268 12.53 -1.79 -9.00
N LEU A 269 12.97 -0.58 -9.39
CA LEU A 269 12.25 0.31 -10.28
C LEU A 269 13.00 0.50 -11.61
N PRO A 270 12.29 0.51 -12.76
CA PRO A 270 12.87 0.88 -14.04
C PRO A 270 13.46 2.30 -14.04
N ARG A 271 14.45 2.55 -14.89
CA ARG A 271 15.20 3.80 -14.93
C ARG A 271 14.29 5.00 -15.20
N GLU A 272 13.39 4.86 -16.15
CA GLU A 272 12.42 5.88 -16.56
C GLU A 272 11.45 6.27 -15.42
N ILE A 273 11.13 5.32 -14.53
CA ILE A 273 10.33 5.61 -13.33
C ILE A 273 11.17 6.44 -12.36
N ILE A 274 12.42 6.06 -12.14
CA ILE A 274 13.32 6.79 -11.23
C ILE A 274 13.52 8.22 -11.73
N GLU A 275 13.84 8.40 -13.01
CA GLU A 275 14.04 9.71 -13.64
C GLU A 275 12.78 10.60 -13.55
N ARG A 276 11.59 10.00 -13.66
CA ARG A 276 10.33 10.73 -13.59
C ARG A 276 9.98 11.23 -12.18
N PHE A 277 10.33 10.49 -11.13
CA PHE A 277 9.86 10.77 -9.75
C PHE A 277 10.95 11.20 -8.77
N TRP A 278 12.24 10.99 -9.07
CA TRP A 278 13.38 11.37 -8.21
C TRP A 278 14.45 12.18 -8.96
N GLU A 279 14.98 13.22 -8.31
CA GLU A 279 15.87 14.23 -8.90
C GLU A 279 17.30 13.81 -8.58
N GLY A 280 18.13 13.65 -9.61
CA GLY A 280 19.54 13.28 -9.44
C GLY A 280 19.77 11.91 -8.79
N ALA A 281 18.76 11.05 -8.66
CA ALA A 281 18.92 9.71 -8.11
C ALA A 281 19.85 8.84 -8.98
N ALA A 282 20.71 8.06 -8.32
CA ALA A 282 21.66 7.18 -8.98
C ALA A 282 20.93 6.17 -9.89
N LYS A 283 21.45 6.02 -11.12
CA LYS A 283 20.84 5.20 -12.16
C LYS A 283 21.05 3.71 -11.85
N PRO A 284 20.01 2.87 -11.76
CA PRO A 284 20.19 1.43 -11.69
C PRO A 284 20.79 0.93 -13.01
N CYS A 285 21.52 -0.19 -12.96
CA CYS A 285 21.98 -0.87 -14.17
C CYS A 285 20.78 -1.33 -15.02
N ASN A 286 20.89 -1.13 -16.34
CA ASN A 286 19.82 -1.45 -17.29
C ASN A 286 19.58 -2.95 -17.35
N ARG A 287 18.31 -3.38 -17.33
CA ARG A 287 17.92 -4.80 -17.36
C ARG A 287 18.32 -5.52 -18.67
N ASP A 288 18.56 -4.75 -19.74
CA ASP A 288 18.62 -5.27 -21.12
C ASP A 288 20.04 -5.45 -21.68
N ASP A 289 21.09 -5.01 -20.98
CA ASP A 289 22.47 -5.10 -21.48
C ASP A 289 23.03 -6.55 -21.48
N TYR A 290 22.23 -7.55 -21.11
CA TYR A 290 22.65 -8.95 -20.98
C TYR A 290 21.70 -9.98 -21.62
N PHE A 291 20.70 -9.55 -22.40
CA PHE A 291 19.88 -10.43 -23.24
C PHE A 291 20.27 -10.40 -24.73
N MET A 292 21.52 -10.03 -25.04
CA MET A 292 22.19 -10.37 -26.30
C MET A 292 23.18 -11.51 -26.12
#